data_AF-A0A3B9S3I7-F1
#
_entry.id   AF-A0A3B9S3I7-F1
#
_cell.length_a   1.000
_cell.length_b   1.000
_cell.length_c   1.000
_cell.angle_alpha   90.00
_cell.angle_beta   90.00
_cell.angle_gamma   90.00
#
_symmetry.space_group_name_H-M   'P 1'
#
loop_
_entity.id
_entity.type
_entity.pdbx_description
1 polymer ?
#
loop_
_entity_poly.entity_id
_entity_poly.type
_entity_poly.pdbx_seq_one_letter_code
_entity_poly.pdbx_strand_id
1 'polypeptide(L)'
;MRLHKNPPLNIVLYEPQIPPNTGNIARLCAATRCHLILLGKLGFDLSDKQLKRAGLDYWQWVSWEHFTDAEAFLTTLSSKNFYFL
;
A
#
# COMPACT_ATOMS: atom_id res chain seq x y z
N MET A 1 -10.90 2.06 -7.78
CA MET A 1 -10.12 1.52 -6.64
C MET A 1 -11.01 0.53 -5.89
N ARG A 2 -10.64 -0.75 -5.76
CA ARG A 2 -11.42 -1.71 -4.97
C ARG A 2 -10.96 -1.62 -3.52
N LEU A 3 -11.77 -1.06 -2.64
CA LEU A 3 -11.51 -1.15 -1.20
C LEU A 3 -12.20 -2.39 -0.64
N HIS A 4 -11.43 -3.27 0.00
CA HIS A 4 -12.00 -4.39 0.74
C HIS A 4 -12.65 -3.84 2.02
N LYS A 5 -13.96 -4.07 2.20
CA LYS A 5 -14.71 -3.60 3.38
C LYS A 5 -14.21 -4.19 4.71
N ASN A 6 -13.53 -5.33 4.68
CA ASN A 6 -13.02 -6.00 5.87
C ASN A 6 -11.75 -6.80 5.53
N PRO A 7 -10.58 -6.15 5.36
CA PRO A 7 -9.35 -6.84 5.01
C PRO A 7 -8.84 -7.66 6.20
N PRO A 8 -8.17 -8.81 5.98
CA PRO A 8 -7.54 -9.57 7.06
C PRO A 8 -6.49 -8.76 7.82
N LEU A 9 -5.68 -7.98 7.08
CA LEU A 9 -4.65 -7.08 7.62
C LEU A 9 -4.55 -5.81 6.77
N ASN A 10 -4.11 -4.74 7.41
CA ASN A 10 -3.61 -3.54 6.74
C ASN A 10 -2.08 -3.59 6.76
N ILE A 11 -1.45 -3.59 5.59
CA ILE A 11 0.00 -3.53 5.44
C ILE A 11 0.37 -2.10 5.10
N VAL A 12 1.08 -1.43 6.00
CA VAL A 12 1.49 -0.03 5.85
C VAL A 12 2.97 0.03 5.43
N LEU A 13 3.26 0.70 4.32
CA LEU A 13 4.61 1.02 3.89
C LEU A 13 4.87 2.50 4.17
N TYR A 14 5.74 2.78 5.14
CA TYR A 14 6.17 4.13 5.47
C TYR A 14 7.29 4.58 4.51
N GLU A 15 7.03 5.68 3.80
CA GLU A 15 7.92 6.34 2.85
C GLU A 15 8.69 5.37 1.94
N PRO A 16 8.01 4.48 1.18
CA PRO A 16 8.67 3.46 0.41
C PRO A 16 9.54 4.07 -0.69
N GLN A 17 10.80 3.65 -0.75
CA GLN A 17 11.78 4.20 -1.70
C GLN A 17 12.06 3.30 -2.91
N ILE A 18 11.86 1.98 -2.78
CA ILE A 18 12.28 0.99 -3.78
C ILE A 18 11.04 0.40 -4.49
N PRO A 19 10.77 0.77 -5.76
CA PRO A 19 9.57 0.33 -6.46
C PRO A 19 9.39 -1.20 -6.52
N PRO A 20 10.43 -2.00 -6.77
CA PRO A 20 10.31 -3.47 -6.75
C PRO A 20 9.77 -4.06 -5.43
N ASN A 21 10.13 -3.47 -4.28
CA ASN A 21 9.66 -3.94 -2.98
C ASN A 21 8.17 -3.66 -2.81
N THR A 22 7.74 -2.44 -3.14
CA THR A 22 6.31 -2.06 -3.13
C THR A 22 5.51 -2.94 -4.08
N GLY A 23 6.04 -3.23 -5.28
CA GLY A 23 5.42 -4.15 -6.22
C GLY A 23 5.19 -5.53 -5.60
N ASN A 24 6.24 -6.16 -5.06
CA ASN A 24 6.15 -7.47 -4.44
C ASN A 24 5.12 -7.53 -3.30
N ILE A 25 5.08 -6.50 -2.44
CA ILE A 25 4.11 -6.40 -1.34
C ILE A 25 2.69 -6.17 -1.88
N ALA A 26 2.52 -5.34 -2.91
CA ALA A 26 1.23 -5.16 -3.56
C ALA A 26 0.70 -6.48 -4.16
N ARG A 27 1.58 -7.31 -4.73
CA ARG A 27 1.22 -8.64 -5.25
C ARG A 27 0.76 -9.56 -4.11
N LEU A 28 1.46 -9.52 -2.98
CA LEU A 28 1.05 -10.24 -1.77
C LEU A 28 -0.34 -9.78 -1.31
N CYS A 29 -0.59 -8.46 -1.24
CA CYS A 29 -1.89 -7.91 -0.88
C CYS A 29 -3.00 -8.35 -1.83
N ALA A 30 -2.76 -8.34 -3.14
CA ALA A 30 -3.73 -8.86 -4.13
C ALA A 30 -4.05 -10.34 -3.91
N ALA A 31 -3.04 -11.17 -3.62
CA ALA A 31 -3.23 -12.60 -3.38
C ALA A 31 -3.92 -12.91 -2.04
N THR A 32 -3.69 -12.10 -1.02
CA THR A 32 -4.15 -12.34 0.37
C THR A 32 -5.39 -11.55 0.75
N ARG A 33 -5.86 -10.63 -0.12
CA ARG A 33 -6.93 -9.66 0.17
C ARG A 33 -6.60 -8.70 1.31
N CYS A 34 -5.33 -8.61 1.71
CA CYS A 34 -4.85 -7.57 2.61
C CYS A 34 -4.95 -6.21 1.92
N HIS A 35 -5.12 -5.17 2.73
CA HIS A 35 -5.16 -3.81 2.26
C HIS A 35 -3.76 -3.19 2.32
N LEU A 36 -3.28 -2.63 1.21
CA LEU A 36 -2.01 -1.92 1.15
C LEU A 36 -2.20 -0.44 1.43
N ILE A 37 -1.44 0.12 2.37
CA ILE A 37 -1.42 1.55 2.64
C ILE A 37 -0.01 2.05 2.37
N LEU A 38 0.12 3.01 1.46
CA LEU A 38 1.36 3.73 1.25
C LEU A 38 1.27 5.01 2.08
N LEU A 39 2.27 5.28 2.92
CA LEU A 39 2.24 6.39 3.85
C LEU A 39 3.44 7.32 3.63
N GLY A 40 3.21 8.63 3.58
CA GLY A 40 4.24 9.64 3.41
C GLY A 40 4.73 9.79 1.96
N LYS A 41 5.96 10.26 1.81
CA LYS A 41 6.56 10.54 0.49
C LYS A 41 7.03 9.25 -0.19
N LEU A 42 6.53 9.01 -1.40
CA LEU A 42 6.98 7.89 -2.23
C LEU A 42 8.28 8.28 -2.95
N GLY A 43 9.28 7.39 -2.92
CA GLY A 43 10.54 7.55 -3.67
C GLY A 43 10.41 7.26 -5.17
N PHE A 44 9.20 6.97 -5.65
CA PHE A 44 8.92 6.60 -7.04
C PHE A 44 7.51 7.05 -7.46
N ASP A 45 7.27 7.07 -8.77
CA ASP A 45 5.98 7.41 -9.37
C ASP A 45 5.09 6.16 -9.52
N LEU A 46 3.83 6.28 -9.11
CA LEU A 46 2.78 5.27 -9.20
C LEU A 46 1.92 5.39 -10.47
N SER A 47 2.30 6.22 -11.44
CA SER A 47 1.53 6.38 -12.67
C SER A 47 1.31 5.05 -13.42
N ASP A 48 0.14 4.90 -14.05
CA ASP A 48 -0.24 3.70 -14.81
C ASP A 48 0.83 3.27 -15.84
N LYS A 49 1.59 4.24 -16.38
CA LYS A 49 2.68 3.99 -17.31
C LYS A 49 3.86 3.27 -16.63
N GLN A 50 4.22 3.67 -15.42
CA GLN A 50 5.27 3.01 -14.63
C GLN A 50 4.81 1.64 -14.14
N LEU A 51 3.55 1.54 -13.68
CA LEU A 51 2.97 0.27 -13.24
C LEU A 51 2.93 -0.77 -14.37
N LYS A 52 2.49 -0.36 -15.57
CA LYS A 52 2.51 -1.23 -16.77
C LYS A 52 3.93 -1.63 -17.17
N ARG A 53 4.90 -0.71 -17.13
CA ARG A 53 6.31 -1.01 -17.45
C ARG A 53 6.95 -2.00 -16.46
N ALA A 54 6.53 -1.95 -15.20
CA ALA A 54 7.00 -2.86 -14.17
C ALA A 54 6.29 -4.24 -14.21
N GLY A 55 5.43 -4.49 -15.20
CA GLY A 55 4.70 -5.76 -15.31
C GLY A 55 3.67 -5.96 -14.19
N LEU A 56 3.16 -4.87 -13.61
CA LEU A 56 2.20 -4.89 -12.50
C LEU A 56 0.76 -4.94 -13.04
N ASP A 57 0.48 -5.94 -13.89
CA ASP A 57 -0.87 -6.23 -14.41
C ASP A 57 -1.90 -6.46 -13.31
N TYR A 58 -1.42 -6.85 -12.12
CA TYR A 58 -2.23 -7.08 -10.93
C TYR A 58 -2.61 -5.84 -10.13
N TRP A 59 -2.03 -4.67 -10.40
CA TRP A 59 -2.24 -3.48 -9.58
C TRP A 59 -3.72 -3.09 -9.48
N GLN A 60 -4.50 -3.35 -10.53
CA GLN A 60 -5.96 -3.15 -10.58
C GLN A 60 -6.74 -4.01 -9.56
N TRP A 61 -6.17 -5.13 -9.10
CA TRP A 61 -6.76 -6.01 -8.10
C TRP A 61 -6.28 -5.72 -6.68
N VAL A 62 -5.32 -4.80 -6.52
CA VAL A 62 -4.83 -4.40 -5.20
C VAL A 62 -5.84 -3.43 -4.57
N SER A 63 -6.27 -3.73 -3.35
CA SER A 63 -6.94 -2.76 -2.49
C SER A 63 -5.89 -1.89 -1.85
N TRP A 64 -5.73 -0.64 -2.31
CA TRP A 64 -4.71 0.26 -1.78
C TRP A 64 -5.18 1.69 -1.59
N GLU A 65 -4.51 2.41 -0.69
CA GLU A 65 -4.64 3.85 -0.45
C GLU A 65 -3.26 4.49 -0.29
N HIS A 66 -3.16 5.79 -0.55
CA HIS A 66 -1.96 6.58 -0.28
C HIS A 66 -2.32 7.79 0.57
N PHE A 67 -1.70 7.89 1.74
CA PHE A 67 -1.81 9.04 2.64
C PHE A 67 -0.47 9.78 2.66
N THR A 68 -0.46 11.09 2.43
CA THR A 68 0.77 11.90 2.45
C THR A 68 1.11 12.41 3.84
N ASP A 69 0.12 12.57 4.72
CA ASP A 69 0.29 13.03 6.09
C ASP A 69 0.41 11.84 7.05
N ALA A 70 1.66 11.56 7.44
CA ALA A 70 1.97 10.47 8.35
C ALA A 70 1.42 10.71 9.77
N GLU A 71 1.46 11.94 10.26
CA GLU A 71 1.06 12.26 11.63
C GLU A 71 -0.45 12.12 11.79
N ALA A 72 -1.21 12.63 10.83
CA ALA A 72 -2.65 12.45 10.79
C ALA A 72 -3.02 10.96 10.74
N PHE A 73 -2.32 10.17 9.92
CA PHE A 73 -2.56 8.73 9.82
C PHE A 73 -2.26 7.99 11.13
N LEU A 74 -1.09 8.26 11.74
CA LEU A 74 -0.68 7.63 12.99
C LEU A 74 -1.67 7.92 14.14
N THR A 75 -2.27 9.12 14.15
CA THR A 75 -3.32 9.48 15.12
C THR A 75 -4.53 8.54 15.03
N THR A 76 -4.85 8.04 13.82
CA THR A 76 -5.94 7.05 13.63
C THR A 76 -5.60 5.65 14.15
N LEU A 77 -4.31 5.31 14.30
CA LEU A 77 -3.86 4.00 14.77
C LEU A 77 -3.96 3.82 16.28
N SER A 78 -4.11 4.89 17.05
CA SER A 78 -4.25 4.87 18.52
C SER A 78 -5.36 3.95 19.06
N SER A 79 -6.34 3.61 18.21
CA SER A 79 -7.46 2.72 18.50
C SER A 79 -7.30 1.30 17.96
N LYS A 80 -6.15 0.97 17.34
CA LYS A 80 -5.91 -0.30 16.61
C LYS A 80 -4.66 -1.02 17.13
N ASN A 81 -4.68 -2.35 17.06
CA ASN A 81 -3.47 -3.15 17.26
C ASN A 81 -2.58 -3.05 16.02
N PHE A 82 -1.33 -2.57 16.18
CA PHE A 82 -0.34 -2.52 15.11
C PHE A 82 1.01 -3.05 15.61
N TYR A 83 1.82 -3.50 14.66
CA TYR A 83 3.15 -4.05 14.90
C TYR A 83 4.13 -3.42 13.91
N PHE A 84 5.29 -3.00 14.40
CA PHE A 84 6.42 -2.63 13.54
C PHE A 84 7.25 -3.88 13.26
N LEU A 85 7.65 -4.04 12.00
CA LEU A 85 8.51 -5.11 11.52
C LEU A 85 9.89 -4.56 11.17
#